data_AF-A0A1C6BX45-F1
#
_entry.id   AF-A0A1C6BX45-F1
#
_cell.length_a   1.000
_cell.length_b   1.000
_cell.length_c   1.000
_cell.angle_alpha   90.00
_cell.angle_beta   90.00
_cell.angle_gamma   90.00
#
_symmetry.space_group_name_H-M   'P 1'
#
loop_
_entity.id
_entity.type
_entity.pdbx_description
1 polymer ?
#
loop_
_entity_poly.entity_id
_entity_poly.type
_entity_poly.pdbx_seq_one_letter_code
_entity_poly.pdbx_strand_id
1 'polypeptide(L)'
;MEFEDYMSYCTKCGWHDVQKRRYCPFCGSELKLFDCNTTHFFLLPKEEQEKVYTKTKDIISNSPDFDPNLYKARLEKERKDVEQTIKDLYSKRVQVTCPYCHSSNTRKIGAGERMFSANLFGLGSQNLGKQWHCKDCGSDF
;
A
#
# COMPACT_ATOMS: atom_id res chain seq x y z
N MET A 1 -34.03 -7.38 2.11
CA MET A 1 -33.25 -8.30 1.27
C MET A 1 -31.80 -8.00 1.60
N GLU A 2 -31.24 -8.77 2.52
CA GLU A 2 -29.85 -8.60 2.96
C GLU A 2 -28.94 -9.13 1.85
N PHE A 3 -28.01 -8.30 1.38
CA PHE A 3 -27.03 -8.73 0.38
C PHE A 3 -25.91 -9.44 1.14
N GLU A 4 -25.90 -10.77 1.10
CA GLU A 4 -24.80 -11.58 1.60
C GLU A 4 -23.53 -11.28 0.80
N ASP A 5 -22.42 -11.07 1.52
CA ASP A 5 -21.11 -10.91 0.90
C ASP A 5 -20.48 -12.28 0.62
N TYR A 6 -19.97 -12.43 -0.60
CA TYR A 6 -19.29 -13.64 -1.04
C TYR A 6 -17.82 -13.32 -1.28
N MET A 7 -16.93 -14.20 -0.83
CA MET A 7 -15.52 -14.18 -1.20
C MET A 7 -15.33 -14.97 -2.49
N SER A 8 -14.97 -14.29 -3.57
CA SER A 8 -14.48 -14.95 -4.78
C SER A 8 -13.06 -15.44 -4.52
N TYR A 9 -12.75 -16.68 -4.86
CA TYR A 9 -11.40 -17.22 -4.70
C TYR A 9 -11.00 -18.16 -5.84
N CYS A 10 -9.69 -18.22 -6.10
CA CYS A 10 -9.08 -19.06 -7.10
C CYS A 10 -8.47 -20.30 -6.43
N THR A 11 -8.91 -21.47 -6.86
CA THR A 11 -8.41 -22.75 -6.35
C THR A 11 -6.97 -23.07 -6.76
N LYS A 12 -6.44 -22.41 -7.79
CA LYS A 12 -5.09 -22.66 -8.33
C LYS A 12 -4.02 -21.76 -7.73
N CYS A 13 -4.13 -20.45 -7.93
CA CYS A 13 -3.12 -19.50 -7.48
C CYS A 13 -3.44 -18.87 -6.11
N GLY A 14 -4.62 -19.13 -5.56
CA GLY A 14 -5.05 -18.62 -4.25
C GLY A 14 -5.42 -17.14 -4.21
N TRP A 15 -5.67 -16.50 -5.36
CA TRP A 15 -6.25 -15.16 -5.41
C TRP A 15 -7.64 -15.15 -4.78
N HIS A 16 -7.97 -14.15 -3.97
CA HIS A 16 -9.30 -13.99 -3.41
C HIS A 16 -9.67 -12.51 -3.18
N ASP A 17 -10.96 -12.18 -3.30
CA ASP A 17 -11.51 -10.83 -3.13
C ASP A 17 -13.01 -10.95 -2.82
N VAL A 18 -13.57 -9.98 -2.11
CA VAL A 18 -15.02 -9.88 -1.86
C VAL A 18 -15.79 -9.38 -3.10
N GLN A 19 -15.10 -8.87 -4.11
CA GLN A 19 -15.72 -8.55 -5.39
C GLN A 19 -16.11 -9.81 -6.15
N LYS A 20 -17.37 -9.89 -6.60
CA LYS A 20 -17.83 -10.96 -7.50
C LYS A 20 -17.13 -10.86 -8.84
N ARG A 21 -16.24 -11.81 -9.12
CA ARG A 21 -15.54 -11.95 -10.41
C ARG A 21 -15.72 -13.36 -10.94
N ARG A 22 -15.82 -13.50 -12.27
CA ARG A 22 -15.94 -14.82 -12.92
C ARG A 22 -14.59 -15.50 -13.12
N TYR A 23 -13.55 -14.74 -13.43
CA TYR A 23 -12.22 -15.25 -13.75
C TYR A 23 -11.13 -14.62 -12.90
N CYS A 24 -10.13 -15.41 -12.56
CA CYS A 24 -8.97 -14.98 -11.79
C CYS A 24 -8.12 -13.99 -12.61
N PRO A 25 -7.78 -12.80 -12.09
CA PRO A 25 -6.98 -11.81 -12.81
C PRO A 25 -5.50 -12.20 -12.97
N PHE A 26 -5.05 -13.29 -12.34
CA PHE A 26 -3.67 -13.76 -12.39
C PHE A 26 -3.47 -14.96 -13.31
N CYS A 27 -4.31 -15.99 -13.17
CA CYS A 27 -4.17 -17.24 -13.93
C CYS A 27 -5.33 -17.53 -14.90
N GLY A 28 -6.36 -16.68 -14.95
CA GLY A 28 -7.51 -16.83 -15.84
C GLY A 28 -8.47 -17.98 -15.48
N SER A 29 -8.21 -18.73 -14.41
CA SER A 29 -9.11 -19.83 -13.98
C SER A 29 -10.44 -19.29 -13.46
N GLU A 30 -11.51 -20.07 -13.62
CA GLU A 30 -12.82 -19.73 -13.06
C GLU A 30 -12.77 -19.66 -11.54
N LEU A 31 -13.40 -18.63 -10.98
CA LEU A 31 -13.41 -18.37 -9.54
C LEU A 31 -14.57 -19.11 -8.87
N LYS A 32 -14.31 -19.64 -7.69
CA LYS A 32 -15.34 -20.18 -6.81
C LYS A 32 -15.80 -19.08 -5.85
N LEU A 33 -17.03 -19.20 -5.38
CA LEU A 33 -17.60 -18.32 -4.37
C LEU A 33 -17.64 -19.05 -3.03
N PHE A 34 -17.24 -18.36 -1.97
CA PHE A 34 -17.42 -18.78 -0.59
C PHE A 34 -18.37 -17.80 0.07
N ASP A 35 -19.46 -18.31 0.63
CA ASP A 35 -20.38 -17.52 1.43
C ASP A 35 -19.71 -17.20 2.78
N CYS A 36 -19.49 -15.91 3.02
CA CYS A 36 -18.84 -15.45 4.24
C CYS A 36 -19.79 -15.52 5.46
N ASN A 37 -21.11 -15.74 5.25
CA ASN A 37 -22.17 -15.58 6.24
C ASN A 37 -22.13 -14.20 6.91
N THR A 38 -21.76 -13.17 6.15
CA THR A 38 -21.65 -11.78 6.63
C THR A 38 -22.28 -10.82 5.64
N THR A 39 -22.75 -9.68 6.15
CA THR A 39 -23.15 -8.53 5.34
C THR A 39 -22.22 -7.36 5.64
N HIS A 40 -21.94 -6.53 4.63
CA HIS A 40 -21.07 -5.38 4.74
C HIS A 40 -19.68 -5.72 5.33
N PHE A 41 -18.99 -6.69 4.72
CA PHE A 41 -17.69 -7.21 5.13
C PHE A 41 -16.69 -6.11 5.54
N PHE A 42 -16.61 -5.03 4.78
CA PHE A 42 -15.69 -3.91 5.05
C PHE A 42 -16.03 -3.08 6.29
N LEU A 43 -17.26 -3.17 6.81
CA LEU A 43 -17.71 -2.49 8.03
C LEU A 43 -17.48 -3.34 9.28
N LEU A 44 -17.18 -4.63 9.12
CA LEU A 44 -16.91 -5.52 10.25
C LEU A 44 -15.64 -5.09 11.01
N PRO A 45 -15.55 -5.39 12.32
CA PRO A 45 -14.30 -5.28 13.06
C PRO A 45 -13.17 -6.05 12.37
N LYS A 46 -11.94 -5.55 12.45
CA LYS A 46 -10.76 -6.19 11.81
C LYS A 46 -10.58 -7.66 12.19
N GLU A 47 -10.89 -8.02 13.43
CA GLU A 47 -10.82 -9.40 13.91
C GLU A 47 -11.79 -10.33 13.16
N GLU A 48 -13.00 -9.85 12.86
CA GLU A 48 -13.99 -10.62 12.11
C GLU A 48 -13.61 -10.74 10.64
N GLN A 49 -13.06 -9.67 10.06
CA GLN A 49 -12.51 -9.72 8.70
C GLN A 49 -11.39 -10.76 8.60
N GLU A 50 -10.49 -10.79 9.58
CA GLU A 50 -9.38 -11.75 9.64
C GLU A 50 -9.87 -13.20 9.77
N LYS A 51 -10.96 -13.44 10.51
CA LYS A 51 -11.59 -14.77 10.59
C LYS A 51 -12.08 -15.24 9.22
N VAL A 52 -12.75 -14.38 8.44
CA VAL A 52 -13.21 -14.72 7.08
C VAL A 52 -12.03 -14.97 6.14
N TYR A 53 -11.00 -14.12 6.20
CA TYR A 53 -9.80 -14.30 5.38
C TYR A 53 -9.06 -15.60 5.70
N THR A 54 -8.93 -15.93 6.98
CA THR A 54 -8.28 -17.19 7.42
C THR A 54 -9.05 -18.40 6.90
N LYS A 55 -10.38 -18.43 7.08
CA LYS A 55 -11.23 -19.49 6.51
C LYS A 55 -11.06 -19.62 4.99
N THR A 56 -11.03 -18.50 4.27
CA THR A 56 -10.84 -18.49 2.82
C THR A 56 -9.47 -19.09 2.44
N LYS A 57 -8.41 -18.71 3.16
CA LYS A 57 -7.06 -19.25 2.94
C LYS A 57 -7.00 -20.75 3.22
N ASP A 58 -7.68 -21.23 4.25
CA ASP A 58 -7.76 -22.65 4.58
C ASP A 58 -8.49 -23.45 3.48
N ILE A 59 -9.57 -22.90 2.91
CA ILE A 59 -10.26 -23.53 1.78
C ILE A 59 -9.34 -23.62 0.55
N ILE A 60 -8.59 -22.55 0.27
CA ILE A 60 -7.66 -22.48 -0.86
C ILE A 60 -6.51 -23.47 -0.68
N SER A 61 -5.88 -23.51 0.49
CA SER A 61 -4.69 -24.34 0.73
C SER A 61 -5.00 -25.83 0.72
N ASN A 62 -6.22 -26.22 1.09
CA ASN A 62 -6.71 -27.60 1.04
C ASN A 62 -7.31 -27.99 -0.32
N SER A 63 -7.33 -27.08 -1.30
CA SER A 63 -7.86 -27.36 -2.64
C SER A 63 -6.94 -28.33 -3.40
N PRO A 64 -7.49 -29.38 -4.05
CA PRO A 64 -6.68 -30.30 -4.86
C PRO A 64 -6.04 -29.64 -6.08
N ASP A 65 -6.62 -28.52 -6.56
CA ASP A 65 -6.12 -27.78 -7.71
C ASP A 65 -5.04 -26.75 -7.35
N PHE A 66 -4.67 -26.63 -6.07
CA PHE A 66 -3.73 -25.62 -5.61
C PHE A 66 -2.34 -25.86 -6.19
N ASP A 67 -1.82 -24.84 -6.89
CA ASP A 67 -0.50 -24.89 -7.52
C ASP A 67 0.44 -23.90 -6.80
N PRO A 68 1.42 -24.41 -6.03
CA PRO A 68 2.39 -23.57 -5.32
C PRO A 68 3.21 -22.65 -6.22
N ASN A 69 3.47 -23.03 -7.47
CA ASN A 69 4.21 -22.20 -8.42
C ASN A 69 3.36 -21.02 -8.90
N LEU A 70 2.09 -21.26 -9.22
CA LEU A 70 1.15 -20.19 -9.56
C LEU A 70 0.90 -19.25 -8.38
N TYR A 71 0.83 -19.79 -7.16
CA TYR A 71 0.74 -19.00 -5.93
C TYR A 71 1.95 -18.08 -5.76
N LYS A 72 3.17 -18.62 -5.86
CA LYS A 72 4.41 -17.83 -5.76
C LYS A 72 4.53 -16.79 -6.87
N ALA A 73 4.19 -17.15 -8.11
CA ALA A 73 4.20 -16.23 -9.24
C ALA A 73 3.24 -15.05 -9.06
N ARG A 74 2.05 -15.30 -8.47
CA ARG A 74 1.12 -14.23 -8.09
C ARG A 74 1.74 -13.29 -7.06
N LEU A 75 2.28 -13.81 -5.96
CA LEU A 75 2.87 -12.98 -4.91
C LEU A 75 4.01 -12.10 -5.43
N GLU A 76 4.83 -12.65 -6.32
CA GLU A 76 5.90 -11.91 -6.98
C GLU A 76 5.35 -10.76 -7.84
N LYS A 77 4.28 -11.00 -8.59
CA LYS A 77 3.62 -9.99 -9.41
C LYS A 77 3.00 -8.89 -8.54
N GLU A 78 2.25 -9.25 -7.49
CA GLU A 78 1.66 -8.30 -6.55
C GLU A 78 2.74 -7.43 -5.89
N ARG A 79 3.90 -8.02 -5.50
CA ARG A 79 5.03 -7.27 -4.97
C ARG A 79 5.55 -6.23 -5.96
N LYS A 80 5.73 -6.62 -7.22
CA LYS A 80 6.18 -5.72 -8.30
C LYS A 80 5.18 -4.61 -8.57
N ASP A 81 3.88 -4.92 -8.58
CA ASP A 81 2.82 -3.94 -8.81
C ASP A 81 2.78 -2.89 -7.69
N VAL A 82 2.96 -3.32 -6.42
CA VAL A 82 3.07 -2.40 -5.27
C VAL A 82 4.33 -1.56 -5.37
N GLU A 83 5.49 -2.15 -5.69
CA GLU A 83 6.75 -1.43 -5.85
C GLU A 83 6.65 -0.36 -6.96
N GLN A 84 6.04 -0.72 -8.09
CA GLN A 84 5.82 0.19 -9.20
C GLN A 84 4.85 1.31 -8.82
N THR A 85 3.75 0.98 -8.14
CA THR A 85 2.78 1.99 -7.67
C THR A 85 3.45 2.99 -6.72
N ILE A 86 4.30 2.52 -5.81
CA ILE A 86 5.05 3.38 -4.90
C ILE A 86 6.02 4.28 -5.68
N LYS A 87 6.76 3.73 -6.65
CA LYS A 87 7.65 4.52 -7.53
C LYS A 87 6.88 5.58 -8.31
N ASP A 88 5.70 5.25 -8.83
CA ASP A 88 4.85 6.17 -9.59
C ASP A 88 4.28 7.28 -8.70
N LEU A 89 3.91 6.97 -7.45
CA LEU A 89 3.52 7.98 -6.47
C LEU A 89 4.69 8.93 -6.14
N TYR A 90 5.91 8.39 -6.03
CA TYR A 90 7.12 9.18 -5.81
C TYR A 90 7.57 9.99 -7.03
N SER A 91 7.26 9.56 -8.26
CA SER A 91 7.60 10.31 -9.48
C SER A 91 6.58 11.42 -9.76
N LYS A 92 5.30 11.20 -9.42
CA LYS A 92 4.22 12.17 -9.60
C LYS A 92 4.13 13.24 -8.50
N ARG A 93 4.85 13.09 -7.39
CA ARG A 93 4.90 14.14 -6.35
C ARG A 93 5.55 15.40 -6.94
N VAL A 94 5.01 16.57 -6.60
CA VAL A 94 5.65 17.86 -6.92
C VAL A 94 7.05 17.83 -6.34
N GLN A 95 8.06 17.73 -7.20
CA GLN A 95 9.45 17.71 -6.78
C GLN A 95 9.86 19.14 -6.43
N VAL A 96 10.06 19.38 -5.14
CA VAL A 96 10.58 20.66 -4.67
C VAL A 96 12.06 20.73 -5.04
N THR A 97 12.36 21.61 -5.99
CA THR A 97 13.70 21.80 -6.54
C THR A 97 14.41 22.87 -5.72
N CYS A 98 15.66 22.60 -5.34
CA CYS A 98 16.50 23.56 -4.66
C CYS A 98 16.75 24.79 -5.57
N PRO A 99 16.43 26.02 -5.12
CA PRO A 99 16.65 27.22 -5.94
C PRO A 99 18.14 27.55 -6.12
N TYR A 100 19.03 26.94 -5.33
CA TYR A 100 20.46 27.23 -5.34
C TYR A 100 21.27 26.28 -6.22
N CYS A 101 20.98 24.97 -6.17
CA CYS A 101 21.74 23.95 -6.91
C CYS A 101 20.89 23.16 -7.91
N HIS A 102 19.59 23.46 -8.01
CA HIS A 102 18.63 22.78 -8.89
C HIS A 102 18.47 21.26 -8.65
N SER A 103 18.95 20.74 -7.51
CA SER A 103 18.69 19.37 -7.10
C SER A 103 17.23 19.20 -6.63
N SER A 104 16.62 18.07 -7.00
CA SER A 104 15.34 17.62 -6.46
C SER A 104 15.47 16.71 -5.24
N ASN A 105 16.71 16.48 -4.76
CA ASN A 105 17.01 15.72 -3.55
C ASN A 105 16.78 16.57 -2.29
N THR A 106 15.52 16.94 -2.06
CA THR A 106 15.09 17.78 -0.94
C THR A 106 14.21 16.97 0.02
N ARG A 107 14.25 17.33 1.30
CA ARG A 107 13.36 16.78 2.33
C ARG A 107 12.66 17.91 3.07
N LYS A 108 11.48 17.63 3.62
CA LYS A 108 10.78 18.59 4.48
C LYS A 108 11.55 18.71 5.80
N ILE A 109 11.75 19.94 6.26
CA ILE A 109 12.31 20.23 7.60
C ILE A 109 11.24 19.86 8.63
N GLY A 110 11.57 18.97 9.56
CA GLY A 110 10.67 18.49 10.60
C GLY A 110 10.41 19.56 11.68
N ALA A 111 9.31 19.41 12.43
CA ALA A 111 8.95 20.34 13.50
C ALA A 111 10.04 20.46 14.60
N GLY A 112 10.75 19.37 14.90
CA GLY A 112 11.85 19.37 15.88
C GLY A 112 13.11 20.10 15.39
N GLU A 113 13.44 20.02 14.11
CA GLU A 113 14.60 20.71 13.53
C GLU A 113 14.38 22.24 13.52
N ARG A 114 13.13 22.68 13.32
CA ARG A 114 12.75 24.10 13.43
C ARG A 114 12.90 24.64 14.86
N MET A 115 12.64 23.80 15.87
CA MET A 115 12.72 24.18 17.27
C MET A 115 14.17 24.29 17.77
N PHE A 116 15.07 23.42 17.32
CA PHE A 116 16.48 23.47 17.78
C PHE A 116 17.21 24.73 17.27
N SER A 117 16.86 25.22 16.08
CA SER A 117 17.42 26.47 15.54
C SER A 117 16.93 27.75 16.24
N ALA A 118 15.83 27.69 16.99
CA ALA A 118 15.24 28.88 17.64
C ALA A 118 15.84 29.17 19.03
N ASN A 119 16.50 28.20 19.67
CA ASN A 119 16.94 28.32 21.07
C ASN A 119 18.44 28.58 21.27
N LEU A 120 19.26 28.70 20.22
CA LEU A 120 20.72 28.81 20.39
C LEU A 120 21.32 30.22 20.23
N PHE A 121 20.67 31.20 19.59
CA PHE A 121 21.22 32.56 19.48
C PHE A 121 20.11 33.61 19.40
N GLY A 122 20.14 34.59 20.29
CA GLY A 122 19.23 35.75 20.34
C GLY A 122 19.37 36.75 19.18
N LEU A 123 19.70 36.31 17.96
CA LEU A 123 19.76 37.13 16.75
C LEU A 123 19.28 36.29 15.54
N GLY A 124 18.14 36.66 14.97
CA GLY A 124 17.71 36.34 13.60
C GLY A 124 17.79 34.87 13.17
N SER A 125 16.72 34.11 13.43
CA SER A 125 16.57 32.74 12.92
C SER A 125 16.65 32.70 11.39
N GLN A 126 17.73 32.12 10.86
CA GLN A 126 17.97 31.90 9.43
C GLN A 126 16.94 30.95 8.78
N ASN A 127 16.07 30.34 9.59
CA ASN A 127 15.13 29.29 9.19
C ASN A 127 13.65 29.63 9.38
N LEU A 128 13.31 30.90 9.66
CA LEU A 128 11.91 31.34 9.72
C LEU A 128 11.24 31.19 8.35
N GLY A 129 10.20 30.35 8.29
CA GLY A 129 9.37 30.13 7.09
C GLY A 129 9.89 29.06 6.12
N LYS A 130 11.12 28.59 6.28
CA LYS A 130 11.73 27.58 5.41
C LYS A 130 11.12 26.20 5.66
N GLN A 131 10.75 25.52 4.58
CA GLN A 131 10.04 24.25 4.64
C GLN A 131 10.89 23.06 4.21
N TRP A 132 11.94 23.29 3.43
CA TRP A 132 12.70 22.28 2.73
C TRP A 132 14.19 22.40 2.99
N HIS A 133 14.85 21.27 3.10
CA HIS A 133 16.29 21.13 3.22
C HIS A 133 16.82 20.37 1.99
N CYS A 134 17.77 20.95 1.28
CA CYS A 134 18.46 20.27 0.17
C CYS A 134 19.58 19.38 0.71
N LYS A 135 19.54 18.08 0.38
CA LYS A 135 20.57 17.14 0.83
C LYS A 135 21.89 17.24 0.05
N ASP A 136 21.86 17.83 -1.14
CA ASP A 136 23.04 17.88 -2.01
C ASP A 136 23.90 19.12 -1.73
N CYS A 137 23.29 20.29 -1.46
CA CYS A 137 24.03 21.52 -1.13
C CYS A 137 23.83 22.01 0.30
N GLY A 138 23.01 21.33 1.12
CA GLY A 138 22.81 21.63 2.54
C GLY A 138 21.97 22.87 2.85
N SER A 139 21.37 23.51 1.83
CA SER A 139 20.60 24.74 2.01
C SER A 139 19.18 24.48 2.52
N ASP A 140 18.71 25.30 3.45
CA ASP A 140 17.30 25.39 3.84
C ASP A 140 16.58 26.48 3.01
N PHE A 141 15.35 26.23 2.54
CA PHE A 141 14.47 27.17 1.83
C PHE A 141 12.96 26.90 1.99
#